data_AF-A0A0S4QYU7-F1
#
_entry.id   AF-A0A0S4QYU7-F1
#
_cell.length_a   1.000
_cell.length_b   1.000
_cell.length_c   1.000
_cell.angle_alpha   90.00
_cell.angle_beta   90.00
_cell.angle_gamma   90.00
#
_symmetry.space_group_name_H-M   'P 1'
#
loop_
_entity.id
_entity.type
_entity.pdbx_description
1 polymer ?
#
loop_
_entity_poly.entity_id
_entity_poly.type
_entity_poly.pdbx_seq_one_letter_code
_entity_poly.pdbx_strand_id
1 'polypeptide(L)'
;MDDLDAVWRLLALPPQATDPLVRLAAMAEAQRVLVAAVDRTVLAAVEAGASWGEIGRVTGRTRQGARQRWIRLVAPPALAETPDPVVFAPPAEDELALPRPWDLRPPPGGSWPELPSAALSARIAVHQARHDEPPDDPWPPYPVR
;
A
#
# COMPACT_ATOMS: atom_id res chain seq x y z
N MET A 1 23.52 -2.78 -22.64
CA MET A 1 22.43 -3.71 -22.97
C MET A 1 22.94 -5.15 -23.03
N ASP A 2 24.23 -5.36 -23.27
CA ASP A 2 24.91 -6.66 -23.35
C ASP A 2 24.89 -7.50 -22.06
N ASP A 3 24.67 -6.87 -20.89
CA ASP A 3 24.69 -7.55 -19.59
C ASP A 3 23.46 -8.45 -19.36
N LEU A 4 22.28 -8.05 -19.84
CA LEU A 4 21.07 -8.88 -19.72
C LEU A 4 21.13 -10.11 -20.60
N ASP A 5 21.68 -9.99 -21.80
CA ASP A 5 21.80 -11.11 -22.72
C ASP A 5 22.74 -12.18 -22.16
N ALA A 6 23.80 -11.77 -21.45
CA ALA A 6 24.66 -12.69 -20.72
C ALA A 6 23.91 -13.40 -19.58
N VAL A 7 23.12 -12.66 -18.78
CA VAL A 7 22.26 -13.23 -17.73
C VAL A 7 21.25 -14.22 -18.31
N TRP A 8 20.57 -13.88 -19.40
CA TRP A 8 19.60 -14.77 -20.04
C TRP A 8 20.23 -16.03 -20.62
N ARG A 9 21.40 -15.91 -21.25
CA ARG A 9 22.17 -17.07 -21.73
C ARG A 9 22.57 -17.99 -20.60
N LEU A 10 23.05 -17.43 -19.48
CA LEU A 10 23.41 -18.19 -18.29
C LEU A 10 22.20 -18.92 -17.68
N LEU A 11 21.03 -18.26 -17.61
CA LEU A 11 19.80 -18.87 -17.10
C LEU A 11 19.22 -19.94 -18.03
N ALA A 12 19.48 -19.84 -19.34
CA ALA A 12 19.09 -20.83 -20.34
C ALA A 12 19.93 -22.13 -20.29
N LEU A 13 21.11 -22.12 -19.66
CA LEU A 13 21.87 -23.34 -19.42
C LEU A 13 21.13 -24.27 -18.45
N PRO A 14 21.28 -25.60 -18.58
CA PRO A 14 20.71 -26.53 -17.61
C PRO A 14 21.32 -26.28 -16.23
N PRO A 15 20.54 -26.38 -15.13
CA PRO A 15 21.00 -26.01 -13.80
C PRO A 15 22.24 -26.78 -13.33
N GLN A 16 22.43 -28.02 -13.79
CA GLN A 16 23.61 -28.85 -13.52
C GLN A 16 24.89 -28.43 -14.26
N ALA A 17 24.81 -27.55 -15.26
CA ALA A 17 25.96 -27.08 -16.04
C ALA A 17 26.55 -25.76 -15.54
N THR A 18 26.07 -25.25 -14.41
CA THR A 18 26.50 -23.96 -13.85
C THR A 18 26.67 -24.09 -12.35
N ASP A 19 27.66 -23.41 -11.79
CA ASP A 19 27.78 -23.25 -10.34
C ASP A 19 26.45 -22.67 -9.77
N PRO A 20 25.84 -23.32 -8.76
CA PRO A 20 24.58 -22.86 -8.18
C PRO A 20 24.60 -21.41 -7.67
N LEU A 21 25.72 -20.93 -7.11
CA LEU A 21 25.84 -19.56 -6.62
C LEU A 21 25.91 -18.55 -7.77
N VAL A 22 26.61 -18.89 -8.85
CA VAL A 22 26.66 -18.08 -10.08
C VAL A 22 25.26 -17.98 -10.70
N ARG A 23 24.53 -19.09 -10.74
CA ARG A 23 23.14 -19.11 -11.24
C ARG A 23 22.21 -18.26 -10.37
N LEU A 24 22.31 -18.37 -9.05
CA LEU A 24 21.50 -17.57 -8.12
C LEU A 24 21.76 -16.06 -8.28
N ALA A 25 23.03 -15.66 -8.40
CA ALA A 25 23.40 -14.26 -8.65
C ALA A 25 22.79 -13.72 -9.95
N ALA A 26 22.81 -14.53 -11.02
CA ALA A 26 22.19 -14.19 -12.28
C ALA A 26 20.66 -14.06 -12.19
N MET A 27 19.99 -14.96 -11.45
CA MET A 27 18.56 -14.86 -11.18
C MET A 27 18.22 -13.58 -10.40
N ALA A 28 19.03 -13.23 -9.40
CA ALA A 28 18.84 -12.02 -8.62
C ALA A 28 19.00 -10.74 -9.46
N GLU A 29 19.97 -10.70 -10.38
CA GLU A 29 20.13 -9.59 -11.33
C GLU A 29 18.93 -9.50 -12.29
N ALA A 30 18.54 -10.63 -12.91
CA ALA A 30 17.38 -10.69 -13.79
C ALA A 30 16.11 -10.19 -13.08
N GLN A 31 15.89 -10.61 -11.84
CA GLN A 31 14.76 -10.17 -11.03
C GLN A 31 14.80 -8.67 -10.77
N ARG A 32 15.97 -8.11 -10.40
CA ARG A 32 16.12 -6.66 -10.18
C ARG A 32 15.76 -5.85 -11.42
N VAL A 33 16.26 -6.28 -12.59
CA VAL A 33 16.00 -5.58 -13.84
C VAL A 33 14.53 -5.70 -14.27
N LEU A 34 13.93 -6.88 -14.11
CA LEU A 34 12.52 -7.09 -14.40
C LEU A 34 11.62 -6.25 -13.49
N VAL A 35 11.94 -6.16 -12.19
CA VAL A 35 11.21 -5.30 -11.25
C VAL A 35 11.27 -3.84 -11.69
N ALA A 36 12.45 -3.34 -12.04
CA ALA A 36 12.60 -1.97 -12.52
C ALA A 36 11.84 -1.72 -13.84
N ALA A 37 11.81 -2.71 -14.74
CA ALA A 37 11.03 -2.63 -15.97
C ALA A 37 9.53 -2.58 -15.70
N VAL A 38 9.02 -3.43 -14.80
CA VAL A 38 7.62 -3.41 -14.36
C VAL A 38 7.25 -2.05 -13.78
N ASP A 39 8.10 -1.50 -12.90
CA ASP A 39 7.84 -0.20 -12.27
C ASP A 39 7.76 0.93 -13.31
N ARG A 40 8.65 0.96 -14.32
CA ARG A 40 8.57 1.92 -15.44
C ARG A 40 7.30 1.75 -16.28
N THR A 41 6.92 0.52 -16.59
CA THR A 41 5.70 0.25 -17.37
C THR A 41 4.44 0.65 -16.60
N VAL A 42 4.41 0.44 -15.28
CA VAL A 42 3.30 0.91 -14.44
C VAL A 42 3.21 2.43 -14.45
N LEU A 43 4.33 3.15 -14.36
CA LEU A 43 4.34 4.61 -14.45
C LEU A 43 3.78 5.11 -15.79
N ALA A 44 4.25 4.54 -16.90
CA ALA A 44 3.74 4.88 -18.23
C ALA A 44 2.23 4.59 -18.36
N ALA A 45 1.73 3.51 -17.74
CA ALA A 45 0.31 3.21 -17.72
C ALA A 45 -0.49 4.25 -16.93
N VAL A 46 0.02 4.70 -15.78
CA VAL A 46 -0.61 5.76 -14.97
C VAL A 46 -0.64 7.08 -15.75
N GLU A 47 0.46 7.46 -16.42
CA GLU A 47 0.55 8.64 -17.28
C GLU A 47 -0.43 8.57 -18.46
N ALA A 48 -0.68 7.36 -18.99
CA ALA A 48 -1.70 7.09 -20.00
C ALA A 48 -3.15 7.06 -19.45
N GLY A 49 -3.34 7.32 -18.15
CA GLY A 49 -4.66 7.37 -17.52
C GLY A 49 -5.22 6.04 -17.03
N ALA A 50 -4.42 4.97 -17.01
CA ALA A 50 -4.86 3.69 -16.48
C ALA A 50 -5.21 3.78 -15.00
N SER A 51 -6.31 3.14 -14.60
CA SER A 51 -6.72 3.12 -13.21
C SER A 51 -5.91 2.12 -12.38
N TRP A 52 -5.78 2.38 -11.08
CA TRP A 52 -5.17 1.44 -10.14
C TRP A 52 -5.86 0.06 -10.11
N GLY A 53 -7.15 -0.01 -10.48
CA GLY A 53 -7.88 -1.27 -10.59
C GLY A 53 -7.43 -2.12 -11.77
N GLU A 54 -7.23 -1.50 -12.94
CA GLU A 54 -6.71 -2.18 -14.14
C GLU A 54 -5.27 -2.65 -13.94
N ILE A 55 -4.42 -1.79 -13.38
CA ILE A 55 -3.03 -2.13 -13.03
C ILE A 55 -2.99 -3.29 -12.04
N GLY A 56 -3.84 -3.27 -11.01
CA GLY A 56 -3.97 -4.37 -10.06
C GLY A 56 -4.31 -5.69 -10.77
N ARG A 57 -5.34 -5.69 -11.62
CA ARG A 57 -5.79 -6.88 -12.36
C ARG A 57 -4.67 -7.51 -13.20
N VAL A 58 -3.93 -6.71 -13.97
CA VAL A 58 -2.84 -7.19 -14.83
C VAL A 58 -1.65 -7.72 -14.03
N THR A 59 -1.38 -7.13 -12.86
CA THR A 59 -0.21 -7.47 -12.04
C THR A 59 -0.50 -8.48 -10.91
N GLY A 60 -1.71 -9.04 -10.87
CA GLY A 60 -2.14 -9.99 -9.83
C GLY A 60 -2.28 -9.36 -8.45
N ARG A 61 -2.63 -8.07 -8.37
CA ARG A 61 -2.79 -7.30 -7.11
C ARG A 61 -4.18 -6.73 -6.98
N THR A 62 -4.60 -6.48 -5.74
CA THR A 62 -5.78 -5.66 -5.47
C THR A 62 -5.52 -4.20 -5.89
N ARG A 63 -6.60 -3.43 -6.12
CA ARG A 63 -6.50 -1.98 -6.38
C ARG A 63 -5.70 -1.24 -5.30
N GLN A 64 -5.95 -1.55 -4.03
CA GLN A 64 -5.27 -0.91 -2.90
C GLN A 64 -3.79 -1.30 -2.84
N GLY A 65 -3.46 -2.59 -3.04
CA GLY A 65 -2.07 -3.06 -3.04
C GLY A 65 -1.26 -2.51 -4.22
N ALA A 66 -1.88 -2.38 -5.40
CA ALA A 66 -1.24 -1.71 -6.54
C ALA A 66 -0.92 -0.25 -6.22
N ARG A 67 -1.91 0.51 -5.72
CA ARG A 67 -1.70 1.90 -5.33
C ARG A 67 -0.59 2.03 -4.28
N GLN A 68 -0.63 1.27 -3.19
CA GLN A 68 0.39 1.35 -2.13
C GLN A 68 1.80 1.09 -2.65
N ARG A 69 1.97 0.11 -3.57
CA ARG A 69 3.28 -0.23 -4.12
C ARG A 69 3.86 0.89 -5.00
N TRP A 70 3.04 1.47 -5.87
CA TRP A 70 3.52 2.32 -6.97
C TRP A 70 3.21 3.81 -6.82
N ILE A 71 2.32 4.23 -5.90
CA ILE A 71 1.96 5.65 -5.74
C ILE A 71 3.16 6.54 -5.44
N ARG A 72 4.16 6.02 -4.71
CA ARG A 72 5.40 6.73 -4.38
C ARG A 72 6.31 7.00 -5.57
N LEU A 73 6.10 6.29 -6.68
CA LEU A 73 6.87 6.46 -7.91
C LEU A 73 6.23 7.48 -8.86
N VAL A 74 4.93 7.75 -8.69
CA VAL A 74 4.20 8.74 -9.49
C VAL A 74 4.61 10.12 -8.99
N ALA A 75 5.06 10.99 -9.91
CA ALA A 75 5.34 12.37 -9.57
C ALA A 75 4.09 13.00 -8.94
N PRO A 76 4.22 13.85 -7.91
CA PRO A 76 3.09 14.64 -7.44
C PRO A 76 2.50 15.35 -8.67
N PRO A 77 1.17 15.43 -8.80
CA PRO A 77 0.59 16.25 -9.85
C PRO A 77 1.25 17.63 -9.71
N ALA A 78 1.86 18.12 -10.80
CA ALA A 78 2.35 19.47 -10.85
C ALA A 78 1.23 20.33 -10.30
N LEU A 79 1.48 21.04 -9.20
CA LEU A 79 0.49 21.89 -8.57
C LEU A 79 -0.01 22.80 -9.69
N ALA A 80 -1.17 22.48 -10.26
CA ALA A 80 -1.87 23.36 -11.16
C ALA A 80 -1.96 24.65 -10.35
N GLU A 81 -1.38 25.73 -10.89
CA GLU A 81 -1.29 27.04 -10.26
C GLU A 81 -2.51 27.21 -9.38
N THR A 82 -2.31 27.11 -8.07
CA THR A 82 -3.40 27.17 -7.12
C THR A 82 -4.13 28.46 -7.47
N PRO A 83 -5.42 28.44 -7.89
CA PRO A 83 -6.15 29.67 -8.05
C PRO A 83 -5.97 30.44 -6.74
N ASP A 84 -5.62 31.72 -6.87
CA ASP A 84 -5.20 32.61 -5.79
C ASP A 84 -5.89 32.20 -4.48
N PRO A 85 -5.13 31.92 -3.40
CA PRO A 85 -5.73 31.45 -2.17
C PRO A 85 -6.85 32.43 -1.86
N VAL A 86 -8.10 31.95 -1.89
CA VAL A 86 -9.24 32.73 -1.43
C VAL A 86 -8.83 33.13 -0.04
N VAL A 87 -8.46 34.40 0.12
CA VAL A 87 -8.04 34.95 1.40
C VAL A 87 -9.27 34.76 2.26
N PHE A 88 -9.25 33.72 3.09
CA PHE A 88 -10.19 33.57 4.17
C PHE A 88 -9.87 34.73 5.09
N ALA A 89 -10.49 35.88 4.81
CA ALA A 89 -10.54 36.97 5.75
C ALA A 89 -11.11 36.34 7.02
N PRO A 90 -10.36 36.33 8.13
CA PRO A 90 -10.92 35.84 9.37
C PRO A 90 -12.21 36.64 9.63
N PRO A 91 -13.32 35.98 9.98
CA PRO A 91 -14.52 36.70 10.38
C PRO A 91 -14.12 37.67 11.50
N ALA A 92 -14.65 38.89 11.45
CA ALA A 92 -14.37 39.91 12.45
C ALA A 92 -14.55 39.31 13.85
N GLU A 93 -13.61 39.62 14.76
CA GLU A 93 -13.50 38.97 16.08
C GLU A 93 -14.77 39.05 16.94
N ASP A 94 -15.74 39.89 16.57
CA ASP A 94 -17.06 40.00 17.18
C ASP A 94 -18.02 38.81 16.90
N GLU A 95 -17.80 38.00 15.85
CA GLU A 95 -18.62 36.79 15.60
C GLU A 95 -18.13 35.53 16.35
N LEU A 96 -17.00 35.62 17.06
CA LEU A 96 -16.39 34.51 17.81
C LEU A 96 -16.88 34.38 19.27
N ALA A 97 -17.92 35.12 19.66
CA ALA A 97 -18.54 35.02 20.98
C ALA A 97 -19.41 33.76 21.17
N LEU A 98 -19.43 32.83 20.22
CA LEU A 98 -20.00 31.51 20.44
C LEU A 98 -19.04 30.68 21.30
N PRO A 99 -19.49 30.09 22.43
CA PRO A 99 -18.66 29.20 23.21
C PRO A 99 -18.16 28.07 22.31
N ARG A 100 -16.86 27.77 22.35
CA ARG A 100 -16.35 26.70 21.50
C ARG A 100 -17.01 25.38 21.90
N PRO A 101 -17.15 24.41 20.98
CA PRO A 101 -17.86 23.16 21.26
C PRO A 101 -17.34 22.41 22.49
N TRP A 102 -16.06 22.60 22.82
CA TRP A 102 -15.39 22.02 23.99
C TRP A 102 -15.45 22.88 25.27
N ASP A 103 -15.87 24.15 25.17
CA ASP A 103 -16.12 25.03 26.31
C ASP A 103 -17.53 24.83 26.90
N LEU A 104 -18.38 24.07 26.19
CA LEU A 104 -19.67 23.63 26.69
C LEU A 104 -19.44 22.64 27.84
N ARG A 105 -19.71 23.09 29.07
CA ARG A 105 -19.81 22.21 30.23
C ARG A 105 -20.78 21.07 29.87
N PRO A 106 -20.39 19.79 30.02
CA PRO A 106 -21.32 18.70 29.79
C PRO A 106 -22.54 18.91 30.69
N PRO A 107 -23.77 18.68 30.18
CA PRO A 107 -24.98 18.88 30.97
C PRO A 107 -24.88 18.04 32.25
N PRO A 108 -25.21 18.60 33.43
CA PRO A 108 -25.25 17.83 34.65
C PRO A 108 -26.30 16.71 34.46
N GLY A 109 -25.83 15.45 34.45
CA GLY A 109 -26.67 14.29 34.17
C GLY A 109 -26.46 13.64 32.80
N GLY A 110 -25.52 14.12 31.97
CA GLY A 110 -25.08 13.39 30.78
C GLY A 110 -24.37 12.10 31.20
N SER A 111 -25.03 10.96 31.04
CA SER A 111 -24.36 9.66 31.11
C SER A 111 -23.22 9.67 30.08
N TRP A 112 -22.02 9.27 30.52
CA TRP A 112 -20.96 8.90 29.58
C TRP A 112 -21.54 7.95 28.52
N PRO A 113 -21.08 7.99 27.26
CA PRO A 113 -21.47 6.97 26.29
C PRO A 113 -21.23 5.62 26.97
N GLU A 114 -22.31 4.87 27.18
CA GLU A 114 -22.25 3.58 27.84
C GLU A 114 -21.13 2.79 27.18
N LEU A 115 -20.22 2.26 27.99
CA LEU A 115 -19.19 1.34 27.50
C LEU A 115 -19.86 0.34 26.56
N PRO A 116 -19.24 0.00 25.42
CA PRO A 116 -19.83 -0.88 24.43
C PRO A 116 -20.42 -2.09 25.15
N SER A 117 -21.72 -2.31 24.96
CA SER A 117 -22.46 -3.37 25.64
C SER A 117 -21.67 -4.67 25.59
N ALA A 118 -21.84 -5.54 26.59
CA ALA A 118 -21.12 -6.83 26.64
C ALA A 118 -21.22 -7.59 25.29
N ALA A 119 -22.33 -7.45 24.58
CA ALA A 119 -22.54 -8.00 23.25
C ALA A 119 -21.66 -7.38 22.16
N LEU A 120 -21.45 -6.05 22.16
CA LEU A 120 -20.56 -5.38 21.21
C LEU A 120 -19.09 -5.71 21.52
N SER A 121 -18.71 -5.71 22.80
CA SER A 121 -17.38 -6.13 23.24
C SER A 121 -17.09 -7.58 22.85
N ALA A 122 -18.06 -8.49 23.00
CA ALA A 122 -17.94 -9.88 22.54
C ALA A 122 -17.81 -9.99 21.02
N ARG A 123 -18.55 -9.19 20.25
CA ARG A 123 -18.43 -9.16 18.78
C ARG A 123 -17.06 -8.67 18.32
N ILE A 124 -16.51 -7.65 18.96
CA ILE A 124 -15.17 -7.14 18.66
C ILE A 124 -14.12 -8.20 18.99
N ALA A 125 -14.22 -8.87 20.14
CA ALA A 125 -13.30 -9.94 20.54
C ALA A 125 -13.35 -11.14 19.56
N VAL A 126 -14.55 -11.57 19.14
CA VAL A 126 -14.71 -12.64 18.14
C VAL A 126 -14.13 -12.24 16.78
N HIS A 127 -14.29 -10.97 16.38
CA HIS A 127 -13.70 -10.47 15.15
C HIS A 127 -12.18 -10.46 15.20
N GLN A 128 -11.59 -10.01 16.32
CA GLN A 128 -10.14 -10.03 16.54
C GLN A 128 -9.57 -11.45 16.54
N ALA A 129 -10.21 -12.38 17.25
CA ALA A 129 -9.77 -13.78 17.32
C ALA A 129 -9.68 -14.45 15.93
N ARG A 130 -10.61 -14.13 15.00
CA ARG A 130 -10.56 -14.64 13.61
C ARG A 130 -9.39 -14.09 12.78
N HIS A 131 -8.85 -12.94 13.16
CA HIS A 131 -7.76 -12.29 12.44
C HIS A 131 -6.39 -12.52 13.09
N ASP A 132 -6.37 -12.95 14.35
CA ASP A 132 -5.16 -13.32 15.10
C ASP A 132 -4.79 -14.81 14.97
N GLU A 133 -5.67 -15.65 14.40
CA GLU A 133 -5.28 -17.01 14.01
C GLU A 133 -4.15 -16.91 12.96
N PRO A 134 -2.98 -17.53 13.21
CA PRO A 134 -1.93 -17.59 12.20
C PRO A 134 -2.56 -18.22 10.96
N PRO A 135 -2.32 -17.67 9.75
CA PRO A 135 -2.90 -18.22 8.53
C PRO A 135 -2.58 -19.71 8.50
N ASP A 136 -3.59 -20.56 8.24
CA ASP A 136 -3.40 -21.98 7.97
C ASP A 136 -2.19 -22.09 7.05
N ASP A 137 -1.09 -22.63 7.58
CA ASP A 137 0.20 -22.60 6.89
C ASP A 137 0.02 -23.34 5.56
N PRO A 138 0.02 -22.65 4.40
CA PRO A 138 -0.25 -23.30 3.13
C PRO A 138 0.95 -24.11 2.66
N TRP A 139 2.06 -24.10 3.42
CA TRP A 139 3.30 -24.74 3.06
C TRP A 139 3.42 -26.10 3.75
N PRO A 140 3.60 -27.20 2.99
CA PRO A 140 3.88 -28.49 3.58
C PRO A 140 5.18 -28.41 4.41
N PRO A 141 5.30 -29.15 5.52
CA PRO A 141 6.51 -29.15 6.33
C PRO A 141 7.71 -29.54 5.47
N TYR A 142 8.73 -28.69 5.46
CA TYR A 142 9.97 -28.94 4.72
C TYR A 142 10.58 -30.28 5.16
N PRO A 143 11.03 -31.14 4.23
CA PRO A 143 11.72 -32.36 4.60
C PRO A 143 13.04 -32.00 5.28
N VAL A 144 13.18 -32.42 6.53
CA VAL A 144 14.42 -32.35 7.29
C VAL A 144 15.40 -33.34 6.64
N ARG A 145 16.55 -32.85 6.17
CA ARG A 145 17.65 -33.67 5.66
C ARG A 145 18.64 -34.01 6.76
#